data_AF-A0A4U3MKD6-F1
#
_entry.id   AF-A0A4U3MKD6-F1
#
_cell.length_a   1.000
_cell.length_b   1.000
_cell.length_c   1.000
_cell.angle_alpha   90.00
_cell.angle_beta   90.00
_cell.angle_gamma   90.00
#
_symmetry.space_group_name_H-M   'P 1'
#
loop_
_entity.id
_entity.type
_entity.pdbx_description
1 polymer ?
#
loop_
_entity_poly.entity_id
_entity_poly.type
_entity_poly.pdbx_seq_one_letter_code
_entity_poly.pdbx_strand_id
1 'polypeptide(L)'
;MLRYVMGITLTTGACAAGGVPAVEEAAGRFFAAVAAGQGTAACALLTDAAAASLPEPCATSVLDLGLRGGPAESVAVWGSEAQVRLPQDTVFLHRGAGGWRVRGAGCRPDGERPYDCEVSG
;
A
#
# COMPACT_ATOMS: atom_id res chain seq x y z
N MET A 1 -21.77 -49.65 -15.89
CA MET A 1 -21.20 -48.96 -17.08
C MET A 1 -22.05 -47.70 -17.24
N LEU A 2 -21.63 -46.48 -16.92
CA LEU A 2 -20.39 -45.77 -17.22
C LEU A 2 -20.12 -44.74 -16.11
N ARG A 3 -18.84 -44.62 -15.75
CA ARG A 3 -18.29 -43.73 -14.73
C ARG A 3 -18.20 -42.31 -15.31
N TYR A 4 -18.62 -41.28 -14.59
CA TYR A 4 -18.15 -39.91 -14.83
C TYR A 4 -18.02 -39.19 -13.49
N VAL A 5 -16.85 -39.33 -12.87
CA VAL A 5 -16.40 -38.44 -11.80
C VAL A 5 -15.87 -37.21 -12.53
N MET A 6 -16.69 -36.17 -12.65
CA MET A 6 -16.26 -34.88 -13.17
C MET A 6 -15.53 -34.14 -12.03
N GLY A 7 -14.26 -34.48 -11.84
CA GLY A 7 -13.35 -33.72 -10.98
C GLY A 7 -13.04 -32.39 -11.63
N ILE A 8 -13.66 -31.32 -11.13
CA ILE A 8 -13.31 -29.94 -11.48
C ILE A 8 -12.25 -29.49 -10.48
N THR A 9 -10.99 -29.70 -10.83
CA THR A 9 -9.86 -29.07 -10.14
C THR A 9 -9.72 -27.66 -10.68
N LEU A 10 -10.33 -26.69 -10.00
CA LEU A 10 -10.12 -25.26 -10.26
C LEU A 10 -8.76 -24.85 -9.69
N THR A 11 -7.69 -25.01 -10.47
CA THR A 11 -6.41 -24.35 -10.21
C THR A 11 -6.52 -22.90 -10.66
N THR A 12 -6.97 -22.00 -9.79
CA THR A 12 -6.88 -20.56 -10.05
C THR A 12 -5.43 -20.13 -9.92
N GLY A 13 -4.80 -19.81 -11.06
CA GLY A 13 -3.43 -19.32 -11.14
C GLY A 13 -3.26 -18.01 -10.36
N ALA A 14 -2.48 -18.06 -9.28
CA ALA A 14 -1.99 -16.90 -8.57
C ALA A 14 -0.82 -16.27 -9.35
N CYS A 15 -1.13 -15.57 -10.45
CA CYS A 15 -0.21 -14.64 -11.09
C CYS A 15 -0.68 -13.21 -10.82
N ALA A 16 -0.76 -12.83 -9.55
CA ALA A 16 -1.11 -11.48 -9.11
C ALA A 16 0.15 -10.72 -8.62
N ALA A 17 1.30 -10.88 -9.28
CA ALA A 17 2.56 -10.34 -8.75
C ALA A 17 2.66 -8.79 -8.80
N GLY A 18 1.64 -8.07 -9.28
CA GLY A 18 1.68 -6.62 -9.32
C GLY A 18 0.37 -5.91 -9.62
N GLY A 19 -0.77 -6.60 -9.56
CA GLY A 19 -2.09 -6.03 -9.85
C GLY A 19 -2.72 -5.34 -8.63
N VAL A 20 -3.97 -4.88 -8.81
CA VAL A 20 -4.77 -4.20 -7.76
C VAL A 20 -4.75 -4.91 -6.40
N PRO A 21 -4.95 -6.25 -6.31
CA PRO A 21 -4.96 -6.92 -5.00
C PRO A 21 -3.63 -6.80 -4.23
N ALA A 22 -2.50 -6.83 -4.93
CA ALA A 22 -1.19 -6.69 -4.30
C ALA A 22 -0.93 -5.26 -3.81
N VAL A 23 -1.51 -4.27 -4.48
CA VAL A 23 -1.46 -2.86 -4.07
C VAL A 23 -2.31 -2.64 -2.82
N GLU A 24 -3.55 -3.14 -2.81
CA GLU A 24 -4.45 -3.06 -1.65
C GLU A 24 -3.83 -3.74 -0.43
N GLU A 25 -3.25 -4.93 -0.62
CA GLU A 25 -2.58 -5.66 0.43
C GLU A 25 -1.39 -4.89 1.01
N ALA A 26 -0.53 -4.32 0.14
CA ALA A 26 0.62 -3.54 0.59
C ALA A 26 0.21 -2.28 1.37
N ALA A 27 -0.79 -1.53 0.88
CA ALA A 27 -1.35 -0.39 1.58
C ALA A 27 -1.97 -0.81 2.92
N GLY A 28 -2.77 -1.88 2.93
CA GLY A 28 -3.41 -2.42 4.13
C GLY A 28 -2.41 -2.84 5.19
N ARG A 29 -1.31 -3.50 4.81
CA ARG A 29 -0.23 -3.87 5.74
C ARG A 29 0.42 -2.65 6.40
N PHE A 30 0.65 -1.57 5.63
CA PHE A 30 1.23 -0.33 6.17
C PHE A 30 0.32 0.29 7.23
N PHE A 31 -0.96 0.49 6.92
CA PHE A 31 -1.90 1.07 7.88
C PHE A 31 -2.19 0.15 9.06
N ALA A 32 -2.16 -1.17 8.87
CA ALA A 32 -2.27 -2.13 9.97
C ALA A 32 -1.09 -2.00 10.95
N ALA A 33 0.14 -1.84 10.44
CA ALA A 33 1.31 -1.60 11.28
C ALA A 33 1.22 -0.27 12.03
N VAL A 34 0.79 0.81 11.37
CA VAL A 34 0.57 2.12 12.01
C VAL A 34 -0.50 2.02 13.11
N ALA A 35 -1.65 1.41 12.82
CA ALA A 35 -2.74 1.24 13.79
C ALA A 35 -2.34 0.37 14.99
N ALA A 36 -1.43 -0.59 14.80
CA ALA A 36 -0.89 -1.43 15.86
C ALA A 36 0.27 -0.78 16.64
N GLY A 37 0.67 0.46 16.31
CA GLY A 37 1.82 1.13 16.92
C GLY A 37 3.17 0.51 16.57
N GLN A 38 3.25 -0.24 15.46
CA GLN A 38 4.42 -1.00 15.04
C GLN A 38 5.28 -0.16 14.07
N GLY A 39 5.85 0.93 14.56
CA GLY A 39 6.59 1.91 13.76
C GLY A 39 7.71 1.33 12.90
N THR A 40 8.50 0.39 13.43
CA THR A 40 9.56 -0.28 12.66
C THR A 40 8.98 -1.08 11.49
N ALA A 41 7.85 -1.76 11.68
CA ALA A 41 7.20 -2.52 10.62
C ALA A 41 6.57 -1.57 9.58
N ALA A 42 5.99 -0.45 10.02
CA ALA A 42 5.47 0.58 9.12
C ALA A 42 6.57 1.18 8.25
N CYS A 43 7.72 1.57 8.83
CA CYS A 43 8.85 2.10 8.08
C CYS A 43 9.45 1.10 7.09
N ALA A 44 9.46 -0.19 7.41
CA ALA A 44 9.93 -1.23 6.47
C ALA A 44 9.04 -1.38 5.22
N LEU A 45 7.81 -0.86 5.26
CA LEU A 45 6.87 -0.85 4.14
C LEU A 45 6.94 0.44 3.31
N LEU A 46 7.72 1.44 3.75
CA LEU A 46 8.02 2.64 2.98
C LEU A 46 9.09 2.36 1.92
N THR A 47 9.08 3.14 0.84
CA THR A 47 10.26 3.29 0.00
C THR A 47 11.37 3.96 0.79
N ASP A 48 12.64 3.74 0.40
CA ASP A 48 13.77 4.32 1.12
C ASP A 48 13.72 5.86 1.11
N ALA A 49 13.26 6.46 0.01
CA ALA A 49 13.05 7.90 -0.11
C ALA A 49 11.94 8.42 0.84
N ALA A 50 10.82 7.69 0.95
CA ALA A 50 9.72 8.04 1.84
C ALA A 50 10.09 7.87 3.32
N ALA A 51 10.87 6.85 3.66
CA ALA A 51 11.42 6.71 5.01
C ALA A 51 12.38 7.87 5.34
N ALA A 52 13.23 8.27 4.40
CA ALA A 52 14.17 9.38 4.56
C ALA A 52 13.51 10.77 4.61
N SER A 53 12.24 10.91 4.19
CA SER A 53 11.49 12.17 4.31
C SER A 53 11.03 12.45 5.74
N LEU A 54 11.05 11.44 6.61
CA LEU A 54 10.62 11.56 8.00
C LEU A 54 11.80 11.96 8.90
N PRO A 55 11.53 12.73 9.98
CA PRO A 55 12.52 12.92 11.03
C PRO A 55 12.94 11.58 11.65
N GLU A 56 14.21 11.49 12.04
CA GLU A 56 14.70 10.30 12.72
C GLU A 56 14.35 10.32 14.22
N PRO A 57 13.95 9.17 14.80
CA PRO A 57 13.83 7.87 14.14
C PRO A 57 12.50 7.71 13.39
N CYS A 58 12.55 7.22 12.14
CA CYS A 58 11.37 6.95 11.31
C CYS A 58 10.26 6.21 12.07
N ALA A 59 10.62 5.21 12.88
CA ALA A 59 9.67 4.37 13.62
C ALA A 59 8.78 5.17 14.59
N THR A 60 9.27 6.27 15.15
CA THR A 60 8.47 7.16 15.99
C THR A 60 7.68 8.13 15.12
N SER A 61 8.36 8.81 14.19
CA SER A 61 7.74 9.87 13.40
C SER A 61 6.59 9.38 12.52
N VAL A 62 6.66 8.17 11.96
CA VAL A 62 5.56 7.62 11.15
C VAL A 62 4.27 7.43 11.97
N LEU A 63 4.38 7.15 13.27
CA LEU A 63 3.23 6.96 14.15
C LEU A 63 2.65 8.30 14.61
N ASP A 64 3.51 9.29 14.82
CA ASP A 64 3.11 10.64 15.27
C ASP A 64 2.26 11.39 14.24
N LEU A 65 2.36 11.03 12.96
CA LEU A 65 1.54 11.59 11.88
C LEU A 65 0.04 11.26 12.03
N GLY A 66 -0.33 10.26 12.84
CA GLY A 66 -1.72 9.91 13.08
C GLY A 66 -2.46 9.44 11.82
N LEU A 67 -1.73 8.82 10.88
CA LEU A 67 -2.26 8.29 9.61
C LEU A 67 -3.35 7.24 9.87
N ARG A 68 -4.44 7.28 9.10
CA ARG A 68 -5.59 6.37 9.27
C ARG A 68 -5.97 5.73 7.96
N GLY A 69 -5.88 4.40 7.94
CA GLY A 69 -6.30 3.62 6.80
C GLY A 69 -7.79 3.26 6.84
N GLY A 70 -8.13 2.21 6.11
CA GLY A 70 -9.47 1.66 5.99
C GLY A 70 -9.54 0.70 4.80
N PRO A 71 -10.72 0.16 4.48
CA PRO A 71 -10.91 -0.57 3.22
C PRO A 71 -10.65 0.37 2.03
N ALA A 72 -10.06 -0.17 0.95
CA ALA A 72 -9.84 0.58 -0.27
C ALA A 72 -11.19 0.99 -0.90
N GLU A 73 -11.38 2.28 -1.13
CA GLU A 73 -12.55 2.80 -1.86
C GLU A 73 -12.31 2.76 -3.36
N SER A 74 -11.06 2.97 -3.78
CA SER A 74 -10.65 2.81 -5.17
C SER A 74 -9.14 2.64 -5.31
N VAL A 75 -8.74 1.94 -6.36
CA VAL A 75 -7.35 1.68 -6.68
C VAL A 75 -7.10 1.96 -8.14
N ALA A 76 -6.01 2.67 -8.42
CA ALA A 76 -5.53 2.90 -9.77
C ALA A 76 -4.07 2.49 -9.86
N VAL A 77 -3.69 1.79 -10.94
CA VAL A 77 -2.34 1.27 -11.16
C VAL A 77 -1.87 1.72 -12.53
N TRP A 78 -0.69 2.33 -12.58
CA TRP A 78 -0.05 2.83 -13.79
C TRP A 78 1.40 2.34 -13.84
N GLY A 79 1.61 1.19 -14.50
CA GLY A 79 2.93 0.58 -14.61
C GLY A 79 3.48 0.10 -13.25
N SER A 80 4.45 0.84 -12.71
CA SER A 80 5.06 0.62 -11.39
C SER A 80 4.54 1.57 -10.32
N GLU A 81 3.59 2.44 -10.65
CA GLU A 81 2.97 3.36 -9.70
C GLU A 81 1.55 2.92 -9.39
N ALA A 82 1.07 3.23 -8.19
CA ALA A 82 -0.32 3.05 -7.85
C ALA A 82 -0.80 4.12 -6.86
N GLN A 83 -2.10 4.38 -6.90
CA GLN A 83 -2.82 5.17 -5.91
C GLN A 83 -3.93 4.31 -5.30
N VAL A 84 -4.06 4.37 -3.98
CA VAL A 84 -5.21 3.84 -3.24
C VAL A 84 -5.88 4.99 -2.50
N ARG A 85 -7.18 5.19 -2.74
CA ARG A 85 -8.00 6.10 -1.93
C ARG A 85 -8.68 5.31 -0.83
N LEU A 86 -8.52 5.79 0.40
CA LEU A 86 -9.07 5.26 1.63
C LEU A 86 -10.03 6.30 2.22
N PRO A 87 -10.89 5.91 3.18
CA PRO A 87 -11.87 6.82 3.75
C PRO A 87 -11.28 8.09 4.37
N GLN A 88 -10.04 8.03 4.86
CA GLN A 88 -9.38 9.12 5.59
C GLN A 88 -7.99 9.46 5.05
N ASP A 89 -7.55 8.81 3.96
CA ASP A 89 -6.20 8.95 3.44
C ASP A 89 -6.17 8.67 1.93
N THR A 90 -5.18 9.22 1.25
CA THR A 90 -4.77 8.75 -0.08
C THR A 90 -3.31 8.31 0.03
N VAL A 91 -3.04 7.09 -0.40
CA VAL A 91 -1.69 6.52 -0.35
C VAL A 91 -1.20 6.23 -1.77
N PHE A 92 0.06 6.55 -2.03
CA PHE A 92 0.75 6.23 -3.26
C PHE A 92 1.77 5.14 -3.02
N LEU A 93 1.90 4.22 -3.97
CA LEU A 93 2.82 3.10 -3.90
C LEU A 93 3.70 3.02 -5.15
N HIS A 94 4.94 2.59 -4.95
CA HIS A 94 5.88 2.24 -6.03
C HIS A 94 6.21 0.74 -5.98
N ARG A 95 6.25 0.08 -7.14
CA ARG A 95 6.70 -1.31 -7.27
C ARG A 95 8.18 -1.36 -7.64
N GLY A 96 9.01 -1.65 -6.65
CA GLY A 96 10.44 -1.93 -6.83
C GLY A 96 10.73 -3.43 -6.88
N ALA A 97 12.01 -3.79 -6.79
CA ALA A 97 12.46 -5.19 -6.78
C ALA A 97 11.91 -6.00 -5.59
N GLY A 98 11.64 -5.33 -4.46
CA GLY A 98 11.04 -5.93 -3.26
C GLY A 98 9.51 -5.96 -3.24
N GLY A 99 8.85 -5.61 -4.34
CA GLY A 99 7.39 -5.49 -4.43
C GLY A 99 6.88 -4.06 -4.22
N TRP A 100 5.58 -3.94 -3.95
CA TRP A 100 4.91 -2.66 -3.69
C TRP A 100 5.30 -2.12 -2.31
N ARG A 101 5.74 -0.86 -2.28
CA ARG A 101 6.03 -0.10 -1.06
C ARG A 101 5.36 1.25 -1.11
N VAL A 102 5.00 1.78 0.06
CA VAL A 102 4.39 3.09 0.20
C VAL A 102 5.44 4.17 -0.09
N ARG A 103 5.16 5.01 -1.07
CA ARG A 103 6.00 6.16 -1.42
C ARG A 103 5.41 7.49 -0.96
N GLY A 104 4.11 7.51 -0.64
CA GLY A 104 3.50 8.66 0.02
C GLY A 104 2.20 8.29 0.73
N ALA A 105 1.94 8.94 1.87
CA ALA A 105 0.79 8.72 2.73
C ALA A 105 0.38 10.03 3.42
N GLY A 106 -0.85 10.08 3.95
CA GLY A 106 -1.45 11.31 4.44
C GLY A 106 -1.77 12.28 3.31
N CYS A 107 -1.92 11.80 2.07
CA CYS A 107 -1.94 12.68 0.90
C CYS A 107 -3.31 13.33 0.70
N ARG A 108 -3.31 14.64 0.44
CA ARG A 108 -4.49 15.43 0.09
C ARG A 108 -4.38 16.03 -1.31
N PRO A 109 -5.48 16.07 -2.09
CA PRO A 109 -5.49 16.75 -3.38
C PRO A 109 -5.19 18.25 -3.20
N ASP A 110 -4.32 18.80 -4.04
CA ASP A 110 -3.93 20.22 -4.01
C ASP A 110 -4.23 20.92 -5.35
N GLY A 111 -5.49 20.83 -5.77
CA GLY A 111 -5.95 21.37 -7.05
C GLY A 111 -5.26 20.70 -8.25
N GLU A 112 -4.62 21.50 -9.10
CA GLU A 112 -3.85 21.01 -10.26
C GLU A 112 -2.38 20.66 -9.92
N ARG A 113 -1.95 20.89 -8.67
CA ARG A 113 -0.60 20.55 -8.20
C ARG A 113 -0.54 19.08 -7.78
N PRO A 114 0.68 18.51 -7.64
CA PRO A 114 0.85 17.22 -6.99
C PRO A 114 0.17 17.18 -5.62
N TYR A 115 -0.22 16.00 -5.16
CA TYR A 115 -0.78 15.84 -3.82
C TYR A 115 0.20 16.34 -2.76
N ASP A 116 -0.34 16.98 -1.74
CA ASP A 116 0.40 17.34 -0.54
C ASP A 116 0.35 16.16 0.43
N CYS A 117 1.50 15.61 0.79
CA CYS A 117 1.61 14.37 1.57
C CYS A 117 2.48 14.58 2.81
N GLU A 118 2.07 13.98 3.92
CA GLU A 118 2.84 13.94 5.17
C GLU A 118 4.09 13.05 5.05
N VAL A 119 4.02 12.00 4.22
CA VAL A 119 5.14 11.14 3.82
C VAL A 119 5.30 11.24 2.31
N SER A 120 6.53 11.42 1.78
CA SER A 120 6.73 11.57 0.34
C SER A 120 8.13 11.13 -0.13
N GLY A 121 8.20 10.37 -1.24
CA GLY A 121 9.44 9.83 -1.80
C GLY A 121 9.33 9.24 -3.21
#